data_AF-A0A0D2JHB0-F1
#
_entry.id   AF-A0A0D2JHB0-F1
#
_cell.length_a   1.000
_cell.length_b   1.000
_cell.length_c   1.000
_cell.angle_alpha   90.00
_cell.angle_beta   90.00
_cell.angle_gamma   90.00
#
_symmetry.space_group_name_H-M   'P 1'
#
loop_
_entity.id
_entity.type
_entity.pdbx_description
1 polymer ?
#
loop_
_entity_poly.entity_id
_entity_poly.type
_entity_poly.pdbx_seq_one_letter_code
_entity_poly.pdbx_strand_id
1 'polypeptide(L)'
;MASPVTNKKTLLGLPNEIITQIIDCLDSDPWPHNRRHVRTFRVTCKRIQELSERAFWRFLHVADDLQEDRLQSMLKERPERFNLVKTFVVYPQTYSLTGRLQLDAPSASPPFFARVVRAIPKFHQLRTLHIHSNFQYNKHLFAALNIALGRADLAELRECTLYSDTWQPVWINPLLCAPNLTTLKVMHPFLDDTDDPLPPAHSTRLKHLTMFYDGSLNPDVISTILSLPASLETLELQSSHGYDLTRDLEYRCVNNLMAAIGRHQRHLKRLKLYIAEIGVYSDGSSSQLIDYTPMRGLKELTFVGHWNVAAAPINCFVNLPSGLQTLDFHGLLDLSEVVQGLINVSSHAIVRCPPCVKIDDDYRARSTISGRAEMEFARPFTRNAARVYENHLRGVGMFLTNVPGVHELQLTLRGRTTEIRLRATKYGSQSCPTLHAIEQEFHLREPASFDVWSMQHRPQPFGLDYEEPSQAVQRGLTSTWD
;
A
#
# COMPACT_ATOMS: atom_id res chain seq x y z
N MET A 1 -41.18 47.48 32.07
CA MET A 1 -40.30 46.31 32.17
C MET A 1 -40.41 45.54 30.86
N ALA A 2 -39.43 45.70 29.97
CA ALA A 2 -39.38 44.96 28.71
C ALA A 2 -38.58 43.66 28.92
N SER A 3 -39.20 42.52 28.66
CA SER A 3 -38.51 41.22 28.66
C SER A 3 -37.44 41.19 27.56
N PRO A 4 -36.21 40.74 27.84
CA PRO A 4 -35.21 40.57 26.81
C PRO A 4 -35.59 39.38 25.93
N VAL A 5 -35.97 39.63 24.68
CA VAL A 5 -36.06 38.58 23.65
C VAL A 5 -34.64 38.16 23.32
N THR A 6 -34.12 37.18 24.05
CA THR A 6 -32.92 36.46 23.62
C THR A 6 -33.32 35.59 22.43
N ASN A 7 -33.19 36.12 21.22
CA ASN A 7 -33.22 35.32 19.99
C ASN A 7 -32.04 34.34 20.02
N LYS A 8 -32.19 33.23 20.74
CA LYS A 8 -31.25 32.11 20.69
C LYS A 8 -31.32 31.54 19.28
N LYS A 9 -30.39 31.95 18.43
CA LYS A 9 -30.16 31.32 17.13
C LYS A 9 -29.73 29.88 17.40
N THR A 10 -30.64 28.94 17.16
CA THR A 10 -30.33 27.51 17.26
C THR A 10 -29.94 26.99 15.88
N LEU A 11 -29.03 26.02 15.85
CA LEU A 11 -28.63 25.34 14.62
C LEU A 11 -29.85 24.73 13.88
N LEU A 12 -30.84 24.26 14.65
CA LEU A 12 -32.09 23.70 14.12
C LEU A 12 -33.03 24.76 13.53
N GLY A 13 -32.80 26.05 13.78
CA GLY A 13 -33.52 27.14 13.13
C GLY A 13 -32.98 27.47 11.73
N LEU A 14 -31.87 26.87 11.30
CA LEU A 14 -31.30 27.10 9.97
C LEU A 14 -32.14 26.43 8.87
N PRO A 15 -32.17 26.98 7.63
CA PRO A 15 -32.75 26.32 6.45
C PRO A 15 -32.09 24.97 6.13
N ASN A 16 -32.82 24.08 5.45
CA ASN A 16 -32.30 22.75 5.09
C ASN A 16 -31.03 22.84 4.24
N GLU A 17 -30.99 23.81 3.34
CA GLU A 17 -29.89 24.02 2.39
C GLU A 17 -28.58 24.32 3.12
N ILE A 18 -28.66 25.13 4.19
CA ILE A 18 -27.49 25.46 5.03
C ILE A 18 -27.05 24.24 5.84
N ILE A 19 -28.00 23.47 6.39
CA ILE A 19 -27.67 22.24 7.13
C ILE A 19 -27.03 21.21 6.20
N THR A 20 -27.52 21.07 4.96
CA THR A 20 -26.91 20.20 3.94
C THR A 20 -25.50 20.65 3.59
N GLN A 21 -25.24 21.95 3.42
CA GLN A 21 -23.88 22.45 3.20
C GLN A 21 -22.95 22.13 4.38
N ILE A 22 -23.43 22.24 5.62
CA ILE A 22 -22.65 21.83 6.80
C ILE A 22 -22.33 20.33 6.73
N ILE A 23 -23.32 19.49 6.41
CA ILE A 23 -23.12 18.04 6.26
C ILE A 23 -22.10 17.74 5.15
N ASP A 24 -22.18 18.43 4.01
CA ASP A 24 -21.24 18.26 2.90
C ASP A 24 -19.82 18.65 3.31
N CYS A 25 -19.64 19.70 4.12
CA CYS A 25 -18.34 20.03 4.70
C CYS A 25 -17.82 18.91 5.62
N LEU A 26 -18.70 18.31 6.44
CA LEU A 26 -18.33 17.18 7.32
C LEU A 26 -18.01 15.89 6.53
N ASP A 27 -18.65 15.68 5.37
CA ASP A 27 -18.41 14.53 4.47
C ASP A 27 -17.19 14.73 3.56
N SER A 28 -16.83 15.97 3.25
CA SER A 28 -15.73 16.32 2.33
C SER A 28 -14.33 16.03 2.88
N ASP A 29 -14.20 15.66 4.15
CA ASP A 29 -12.91 15.36 4.76
C ASP A 29 -12.30 14.07 4.17
N PRO A 30 -11.09 14.13 3.59
CA PRO A 30 -10.43 12.97 2.99
C PRO A 30 -10.06 11.91 4.03
N TRP A 31 -9.99 12.26 5.32
CA TRP A 31 -9.53 11.35 6.37
C TRP A 31 -10.70 10.49 6.93
N PRO A 32 -10.58 9.15 6.92
CA PRO A 32 -11.63 8.24 7.41
C PRO A 32 -12.07 8.50 8.85
N HIS A 33 -11.16 9.01 9.69
CA HIS A 33 -11.38 9.27 11.12
C HIS A 33 -12.35 10.44 11.36
N ASN A 34 -12.38 11.43 10.47
CA ASN A 34 -13.24 12.60 10.56
C ASN A 34 -14.68 12.35 10.06
N ARG A 35 -14.93 11.22 9.39
CA ARG A 35 -16.29 10.78 9.02
C ARG A 35 -17.12 10.33 10.22
N ARG A 36 -16.50 10.21 11.41
CA ARG A 36 -17.22 10.13 12.69
C ARG A 36 -18.13 11.33 12.89
N HIS A 37 -17.76 12.51 12.37
CA HIS A 37 -18.56 13.73 12.53
C HIS A 37 -19.95 13.61 11.89
N VAL A 38 -20.08 13.06 10.68
CA VAL A 38 -21.41 12.83 10.05
C VAL A 38 -22.24 11.87 10.89
N ARG A 39 -21.62 10.80 11.41
CA ARG A 39 -22.32 9.82 12.27
C ARG A 39 -22.83 10.46 13.57
N THR A 40 -21.98 11.23 14.25
CA THR A 40 -22.33 11.96 15.48
C THR A 40 -23.36 13.05 15.21
N PHE A 41 -23.24 13.77 14.09
CA PHE A 41 -24.19 14.81 13.73
C PHE A 41 -25.59 14.23 13.45
N ARG A 42 -25.64 13.08 12.76
CA ARG A 42 -26.87 12.35 12.43
C ARG A 42 -27.73 12.00 13.64
N VAL A 43 -27.14 11.73 14.81
CA VAL A 43 -27.90 11.35 16.02
C VAL A 43 -28.51 12.53 16.78
N THR A 44 -28.27 13.76 16.33
CA THR A 44 -28.73 14.97 17.02
C THR A 44 -30.26 15.09 17.05
N CYS A 45 -30.92 14.91 15.90
CA CYS A 45 -32.38 14.94 15.79
C CYS A 45 -32.86 14.31 14.49
N LYS A 46 -34.17 14.00 14.40
CA LYS A 46 -34.78 13.36 13.22
C LYS A 46 -34.56 14.13 11.90
N ARG A 47 -34.64 15.47 11.94
CA ARG A 47 -34.41 16.32 10.76
C ARG A 47 -32.99 16.19 10.22
N ILE A 48 -31.99 16.26 11.12
CA ILE A 48 -30.59 16.10 10.73
C ILE A 48 -30.35 14.66 10.27
N GLN A 49 -30.97 13.67 10.92
CA GLN A 49 -30.90 12.27 10.51
C GLN A 49 -31.32 12.07 9.05
N GLU A 50 -32.44 12.66 8.65
CA GLU A 50 -32.97 12.59 7.28
C GLU A 50 -32.07 13.32 6.27
N LEU A 51 -31.59 14.53 6.61
CA LEU A 51 -30.70 15.30 5.74
C LEU A 51 -29.31 14.67 5.57
N SER A 52 -28.84 13.93 6.58
CA SER A 52 -27.52 13.31 6.59
C SER A 52 -27.50 11.92 5.94
N GLU A 53 -28.65 11.40 5.52
CA GLU A 53 -28.80 10.03 5.07
C GLU A 53 -27.87 9.71 3.88
N ARG A 54 -27.81 10.59 2.88
CA ARG A 54 -26.92 10.43 1.72
C ARG A 54 -25.44 10.43 2.10
N ALA A 55 -25.00 11.38 2.92
CA ALA A 55 -23.61 11.47 3.36
C ALA A 55 -23.23 10.25 4.22
N PHE A 56 -24.13 9.81 5.10
CA PHE A 56 -23.92 8.64 5.94
C PHE A 56 -23.75 7.34 5.15
N TRP A 57 -24.63 7.07 4.18
CA TRP A 57 -24.60 5.83 3.39
C TRP A 57 -23.59 5.84 2.25
N ARG A 58 -23.03 7.01 1.90
CA ARG A 58 -21.99 7.13 0.86
C ARG A 58 -20.81 6.18 1.09
N PHE A 59 -20.46 5.96 2.36
CA PHE A 59 -19.36 5.10 2.78
C PHE A 59 -19.86 4.02 3.74
N LEU A 60 -19.83 2.77 3.27
CA LEU A 60 -20.19 1.61 4.09
C LEU A 60 -18.91 0.86 4.47
N HIS A 61 -18.59 0.85 5.76
CA HIS A 61 -17.45 0.10 6.31
C HIS A 61 -17.94 -0.94 7.30
N VAL A 62 -17.57 -2.19 7.05
CA VAL A 62 -17.96 -3.36 7.83
C VAL A 62 -16.70 -4.01 8.38
N ALA A 63 -16.54 -3.93 9.70
CA ALA A 63 -15.36 -4.46 10.38
C ALA A 63 -15.66 -5.51 11.46
N ASP A 64 -16.90 -5.59 11.94
CA ASP A 64 -17.29 -6.43 13.07
C ASP A 64 -18.57 -7.21 12.74
N ASP A 65 -18.59 -8.49 13.10
CA ASP A 65 -19.69 -9.44 12.97
C ASP A 65 -20.95 -8.99 13.71
N LEU A 66 -20.80 -8.24 14.81
CA LEU A 66 -21.89 -7.85 15.71
C LEU A 66 -22.92 -6.89 15.09
N GLN A 67 -22.70 -6.39 13.87
CA GLN A 67 -23.58 -5.41 13.21
C GLN A 67 -24.43 -5.97 12.07
N GLU A 68 -24.39 -7.28 11.80
CA GLU A 68 -25.07 -7.85 10.64
C GLU A 68 -26.56 -7.56 10.58
N ASP A 69 -27.30 -8.03 11.58
CA ASP A 69 -28.75 -7.99 11.55
C ASP A 69 -29.25 -6.54 11.49
N ARG A 70 -28.51 -5.63 12.12
CA ARG A 70 -28.77 -4.19 12.06
C ARG A 70 -28.52 -3.63 10.66
N LEU A 71 -27.37 -3.95 10.04
CA LEU A 71 -27.06 -3.48 8.70
C LEU A 71 -28.06 -4.02 7.67
N GLN A 72 -28.37 -5.31 7.74
CA GLN A 72 -29.36 -5.95 6.87
C GLN A 72 -30.76 -5.39 7.10
N SER A 73 -31.18 -5.15 8.36
CA SER A 73 -32.47 -4.51 8.64
C SER A 73 -32.52 -3.10 8.07
N MET A 74 -31.49 -2.29 8.30
CA MET A 74 -31.42 -0.94 7.74
C MET A 74 -31.48 -0.94 6.22
N LEU A 75 -30.75 -1.82 5.54
CA LEU A 75 -30.78 -1.88 4.07
C LEU A 75 -32.12 -2.45 3.54
N LYS A 76 -32.79 -3.34 4.29
CA LYS A 76 -34.12 -3.87 3.93
C LYS A 76 -35.22 -2.84 4.12
N GLU A 77 -35.16 -2.04 5.18
CA GLU A 77 -36.14 -0.99 5.48
C GLU A 77 -36.17 0.12 4.42
N ARG A 78 -35.02 0.40 3.79
CA ARG A 78 -34.86 1.43 2.76
C ARG A 78 -33.90 0.95 1.67
N PRO A 79 -34.39 0.15 0.70
CA PRO A 79 -33.55 -0.40 -0.38
C PRO A 79 -32.87 0.67 -1.24
N GLU A 80 -33.40 1.89 -1.32
CA GLU A 80 -32.75 3.00 -2.02
C GLU A 80 -31.36 3.33 -1.47
N ARG A 81 -31.05 2.93 -0.22
CA ARG A 81 -29.73 3.07 0.41
C ARG A 81 -28.63 2.35 -0.37
N PHE A 82 -28.94 1.25 -1.08
CA PHE A 82 -27.97 0.55 -1.92
C PHE A 82 -27.37 1.47 -2.99
N ASN A 83 -28.17 2.38 -3.57
CA ASN A 83 -27.71 3.33 -4.58
C ASN A 83 -26.91 4.51 -4.01
N LEU A 84 -26.93 4.71 -2.69
CA LEU A 84 -26.17 5.76 -2.03
C LEU A 84 -24.72 5.34 -1.78
N VAL A 85 -24.45 4.03 -1.68
CA VAL A 85 -23.12 3.48 -1.40
C VAL A 85 -22.19 3.71 -2.58
N LYS A 86 -21.16 4.54 -2.38
CA LYS A 86 -20.09 4.79 -3.36
C LYS A 86 -18.77 4.14 -2.99
N THR A 87 -18.55 3.92 -1.70
CA THR A 87 -17.37 3.26 -1.19
C THR A 87 -17.79 2.15 -0.24
N PHE A 88 -17.31 0.94 -0.50
CA PHE A 88 -17.57 -0.22 0.31
C PHE A 88 -16.27 -0.83 0.81
N VAL A 89 -16.13 -0.93 2.13
CA VAL A 89 -14.95 -1.47 2.81
C VAL A 89 -15.37 -2.62 3.70
N VAL A 90 -14.73 -3.77 3.53
CA VAL A 90 -14.86 -4.93 4.41
C VAL A 90 -13.50 -5.25 4.99
N TYR A 91 -13.39 -5.17 6.31
CA TYR A 91 -12.15 -5.42 7.04
C TYR A 91 -12.46 -6.25 8.30
N PRO A 92 -12.56 -7.58 8.20
CA PRO A 92 -12.84 -8.45 9.33
C PRO A 92 -11.86 -8.24 10.49
N GLN A 93 -12.31 -7.61 11.57
CA GLN A 93 -11.60 -7.48 12.84
C GLN A 93 -12.10 -8.56 13.80
N THR A 94 -11.58 -9.78 13.69
CA THR A 94 -11.85 -10.78 14.71
C THR A 94 -10.88 -10.59 15.88
N TYR A 95 -11.38 -9.97 16.96
CA TYR A 95 -10.71 -9.97 18.27
C TYR A 95 -10.73 -11.39 18.84
N SER A 96 -9.63 -12.13 18.71
CA SER A 96 -9.37 -13.29 19.56
C SER A 96 -8.91 -12.81 20.95
N LEU A 97 -9.82 -12.25 21.74
CA LEU A 97 -9.55 -11.98 23.16
C LEU A 97 -10.05 -13.09 24.10
N THR A 98 -10.83 -14.07 23.60
CA THR A 98 -11.42 -15.10 24.46
C THR A 98 -11.07 -16.54 24.09
N GLY A 99 -10.18 -16.79 23.12
CA GLY A 99 -9.67 -18.13 22.83
C GLY A 99 -10.74 -19.17 22.44
N ARG A 100 -12.00 -18.77 22.25
CA ARG A 100 -13.05 -19.62 21.70
C ARG A 100 -13.08 -19.42 20.20
N LEU A 101 -12.08 -19.99 19.55
CA LEU A 101 -12.27 -20.59 18.24
C LEU A 101 -13.41 -21.60 18.39
N GLN A 102 -14.66 -21.21 18.13
CA GLN A 102 -15.65 -22.16 17.65
C GLN A 102 -15.25 -22.53 16.22
N LEU A 103 -14.18 -23.30 16.14
CA LEU A 103 -13.95 -24.25 15.06
C LEU A 103 -15.14 -25.23 15.10
N ASP A 104 -15.71 -25.46 13.93
CA ASP A 104 -16.51 -26.65 13.61
C ASP A 104 -17.92 -26.77 14.19
N ALA A 105 -18.74 -25.73 14.05
CA ALA A 105 -20.17 -25.96 13.81
C ALA A 105 -20.45 -25.72 12.32
N PRO A 106 -20.95 -26.72 11.55
CA PRO A 106 -21.50 -26.48 10.22
C PRO A 106 -22.79 -25.67 10.37
N SER A 107 -22.63 -24.36 10.57
CA SER A 107 -23.71 -23.41 10.43
C SER A 107 -24.16 -23.48 8.96
N ALA A 108 -25.43 -23.85 8.74
CA ALA A 108 -26.06 -23.81 7.41
C ALA A 108 -26.05 -22.39 6.79
N SER A 109 -25.71 -21.37 7.60
CA SER A 109 -25.65 -19.99 7.18
C SER A 109 -24.20 -19.58 6.86
N PRO A 110 -23.95 -18.85 5.75
CA PRO A 110 -22.61 -18.38 5.42
C PRO A 110 -22.06 -17.50 6.56
N PRO A 111 -20.75 -17.50 6.81
CA PRO A 111 -20.13 -16.56 7.75
C PRO A 111 -20.52 -15.11 7.43
N PHE A 112 -20.63 -14.25 8.45
CA PHE A 112 -21.11 -12.86 8.33
C PHE A 112 -20.58 -12.12 7.10
N PHE A 113 -19.25 -12.03 6.98
CA PHE A 113 -18.61 -11.28 5.91
C PHE A 113 -18.96 -11.83 4.52
N ALA A 114 -19.17 -13.15 4.41
CA ALA A 114 -19.62 -13.78 3.17
C ALA A 114 -21.04 -13.35 2.78
N ARG A 115 -21.92 -13.07 3.75
CA ARG A 115 -23.26 -12.50 3.50
C ARG A 115 -23.20 -11.02 3.11
N VAL A 116 -22.30 -10.28 3.73
CA VAL A 116 -22.10 -8.85 3.47
C VAL A 116 -21.61 -8.60 2.03
N VAL A 117 -20.62 -9.36 1.54
CA VAL A 117 -20.14 -9.21 0.15
C VAL A 117 -21.17 -9.63 -0.90
N ARG A 118 -22.14 -10.48 -0.57
CA ARG A 118 -23.27 -10.81 -1.48
C ARG A 118 -24.17 -9.60 -1.78
N ALA A 119 -24.03 -8.50 -1.04
CA ALA A 119 -24.73 -7.26 -1.35
C ALA A 119 -24.08 -6.46 -2.50
N ILE A 120 -22.84 -6.78 -2.91
CA ILE A 120 -22.10 -6.04 -3.94
C ILE A 120 -22.91 -5.82 -5.24
N PRO A 121 -23.63 -6.83 -5.79
CA PRO A 121 -24.44 -6.62 -6.99
C PRO A 121 -25.53 -5.55 -6.88
N LYS A 122 -25.90 -5.15 -5.66
CA LYS A 122 -26.92 -4.13 -5.41
C LYS A 122 -26.33 -2.71 -5.39
N PHE A 123 -25.01 -2.56 -5.29
CA PHE A 123 -24.35 -1.26 -5.19
C PHE A 123 -24.06 -0.67 -6.58
N HIS A 124 -25.08 -0.22 -7.29
CA HIS A 124 -24.95 0.28 -8.67
C HIS A 124 -24.09 1.56 -8.83
N GLN A 125 -23.88 2.32 -7.75
CA GLN A 125 -23.03 3.52 -7.75
C GLN A 125 -21.65 3.30 -7.11
N LEU A 126 -21.24 2.04 -6.93
CA LEU A 126 -20.00 1.69 -6.28
C LEU A 126 -18.80 2.18 -7.11
N ARG A 127 -18.00 3.07 -6.53
CA ARG A 127 -16.78 3.63 -7.13
C ARG A 127 -15.51 3.02 -6.55
N THR A 128 -15.57 2.61 -5.30
CA THR A 128 -14.41 2.16 -4.54
C THR A 128 -14.77 0.91 -3.73
N LEU A 129 -14.03 -0.18 -3.95
CA LEU A 129 -14.20 -1.44 -3.23
C LEU A 129 -12.90 -1.81 -2.53
N HIS A 130 -12.94 -2.02 -1.21
CA HIS A 130 -11.81 -2.55 -0.45
C HIS A 130 -12.25 -3.75 0.38
N ILE A 131 -11.62 -4.90 0.16
CA ILE A 131 -11.84 -6.10 0.94
C ILE A 131 -10.48 -6.59 1.38
N HIS A 132 -10.28 -6.60 2.69
CA HIS A 132 -9.06 -7.07 3.32
C HIS A 132 -9.42 -8.21 4.27
N SER A 133 -8.63 -9.27 4.31
CA SER A 133 -8.81 -10.36 5.25
C SER A 133 -7.46 -10.79 5.79
N ASN A 134 -7.26 -10.65 7.09
CA ASN A 134 -6.00 -11.01 7.74
C ASN A 134 -6.05 -12.38 8.42
N PHE A 135 -7.09 -13.19 8.15
CA PHE A 135 -7.34 -14.42 8.91
C PHE A 135 -7.47 -15.65 8.01
N GLN A 136 -6.83 -16.73 8.46
CA GLN A 136 -6.75 -18.01 7.75
C GLN A 136 -8.12 -18.70 7.50
N TYR A 137 -9.18 -18.24 8.17
CA TYR A 137 -10.50 -18.86 8.19
C TYR A 137 -11.54 -18.21 7.27
N ASN A 138 -11.15 -17.18 6.50
CA ASN A 138 -12.07 -16.43 5.64
C ASN A 138 -12.21 -16.99 4.21
N LYS A 139 -11.98 -18.29 4.00
CA LYS A 139 -12.17 -18.93 2.66
C LYS A 139 -13.57 -18.68 2.08
N HIS A 140 -14.58 -18.73 2.95
CA HIS A 140 -15.97 -18.46 2.56
C HIS A 140 -16.23 -17.01 2.11
N LEU A 141 -15.45 -16.05 2.61
CA LEU A 141 -15.55 -14.64 2.19
C LEU A 141 -15.17 -14.50 0.72
N PHE A 142 -13.99 -15.00 0.33
CA PHE A 142 -13.51 -14.90 -1.04
C PHE A 142 -14.29 -15.77 -2.02
N ALA A 143 -14.77 -16.94 -1.59
CA ALA A 143 -15.70 -17.74 -2.38
C ALA A 143 -17.01 -16.97 -2.65
N ALA A 144 -17.60 -16.33 -1.64
CA ALA A 144 -18.80 -15.51 -1.81
C ALA A 144 -18.54 -14.24 -2.61
N LEU A 145 -17.34 -13.65 -2.47
CA LEU A 145 -16.90 -12.49 -3.24
C LEU A 145 -16.82 -12.80 -4.73
N ASN A 146 -16.17 -13.92 -5.12
CA ASN A 146 -16.07 -14.30 -6.53
C ASN A 146 -17.47 -14.44 -7.17
N ILE A 147 -18.42 -15.07 -6.46
CA ILE A 147 -19.82 -15.15 -6.92
C ILE A 147 -20.48 -13.77 -7.02
N ALA A 148 -20.21 -12.88 -6.06
CA ALA A 148 -20.78 -11.55 -6.03
C ALA A 148 -20.23 -10.66 -7.15
N LEU A 149 -18.93 -10.74 -7.45
CA LEU A 149 -18.28 -10.00 -8.53
C LEU A 149 -18.83 -10.40 -9.89
N GLY A 150 -18.99 -11.71 -10.17
CA GLY A 150 -19.55 -12.19 -11.43
C GLY A 150 -21.02 -11.80 -11.68
N ARG A 151 -21.72 -11.27 -10.67
CA ARG A 151 -23.11 -10.81 -10.79
C ARG A 151 -23.25 -9.29 -10.70
N ALA A 152 -22.17 -8.58 -10.43
CA ALA A 152 -22.22 -7.15 -10.15
C ALA A 152 -22.10 -6.33 -11.44
N ASP A 153 -22.92 -5.28 -11.53
CA ASP A 153 -22.68 -4.20 -12.49
C ASP A 153 -21.65 -3.24 -11.88
N LEU A 154 -20.43 -3.28 -12.41
CA LEU A 154 -19.29 -2.50 -11.93
C LEU A 154 -19.01 -1.27 -12.81
N ALA A 155 -20.03 -0.74 -13.51
CA ALA A 155 -19.89 0.39 -14.42
C ALA A 155 -19.23 1.63 -13.79
N GLU A 156 -19.51 1.92 -12.52
CA GLU A 156 -18.96 3.10 -11.82
C GLU A 156 -17.65 2.83 -11.07
N LEU A 157 -17.19 1.57 -11.02
CA LEU A 157 -16.02 1.17 -10.23
C LEU A 157 -14.74 1.80 -10.79
N ARG A 158 -13.97 2.46 -9.93
CA ARG A 158 -12.72 3.17 -10.27
C ARG A 158 -11.52 2.60 -9.55
N GLU A 159 -11.72 2.11 -8.34
CA GLU A 159 -10.68 1.57 -7.47
C GLU A 159 -11.15 0.28 -6.80
N CYS A 160 -10.31 -0.74 -6.85
CA CYS A 160 -10.55 -2.02 -6.19
C CYS A 160 -9.29 -2.51 -5.47
N THR A 161 -9.42 -2.89 -4.21
CA THR A 161 -8.38 -3.55 -3.42
C THR A 161 -8.92 -4.84 -2.84
N LEU A 162 -8.35 -5.97 -3.23
CA LEU A 162 -8.71 -7.31 -2.76
C LEU A 162 -7.46 -7.97 -2.16
N TYR A 163 -7.43 -8.04 -0.84
CA TYR A 163 -6.28 -8.52 -0.08
C TYR A 163 -6.70 -9.66 0.85
N SER A 164 -5.97 -10.76 0.80
CA SER A 164 -6.24 -11.97 1.57
C SER A 164 -4.94 -12.59 2.05
N ASP A 165 -4.70 -12.61 3.36
CA ASP A 165 -3.56 -13.37 3.92
C ASP A 165 -3.72 -14.89 3.71
N THR A 166 -4.87 -15.36 3.24
CA THR A 166 -5.05 -16.74 2.78
C THR A 166 -4.74 -16.91 1.31
N TRP A 167 -4.18 -18.08 0.97
CA TRP A 167 -3.99 -18.56 -0.39
C TRP A 167 -5.35 -18.90 -1.01
N GLN A 168 -6.10 -17.87 -1.39
CA GLN A 168 -7.39 -17.98 -2.05
C GLN A 168 -7.32 -17.20 -3.35
N PRO A 169 -7.44 -17.86 -4.51
CA PRO A 169 -7.44 -17.16 -5.79
C PRO A 169 -8.64 -16.22 -5.88
N VAL A 170 -8.38 -15.01 -6.34
CA VAL A 170 -9.39 -13.98 -6.54
C VAL A 170 -9.69 -13.91 -8.03
N TRP A 171 -10.93 -14.20 -8.40
CA TRP A 171 -11.35 -14.14 -9.80
C TRP A 171 -11.52 -12.68 -10.22
N ILE A 172 -10.68 -12.21 -11.14
CA ILE A 172 -10.60 -10.79 -11.50
C ILE A 172 -11.24 -10.43 -12.85
N ASN A 173 -11.74 -11.39 -13.66
CA ASN A 173 -12.35 -11.07 -14.96
C ASN A 173 -13.42 -9.97 -14.86
N PRO A 174 -14.38 -10.03 -13.90
CA PRO A 174 -15.42 -8.99 -13.79
C PRO A 174 -14.84 -7.60 -13.50
N LEU A 175 -13.73 -7.54 -12.75
CA LEU A 175 -13.04 -6.29 -12.45
C LEU A 175 -12.34 -5.74 -13.70
N LEU A 176 -11.69 -6.60 -14.48
CA LEU A 176 -11.01 -6.21 -15.71
C LEU A 176 -11.99 -5.71 -16.78
N CYS A 177 -13.23 -6.19 -16.76
CA CYS A 177 -14.33 -5.71 -17.61
C CYS A 177 -14.95 -4.38 -17.14
N ALA A 178 -14.62 -3.88 -15.93
CA ALA A 178 -15.19 -2.63 -15.42
C ALA A 178 -14.64 -1.42 -16.21
N PRO A 179 -15.50 -0.64 -16.90
CA PRO A 179 -15.06 0.33 -17.91
C PRO A 179 -14.35 1.56 -17.32
N ASN A 180 -14.55 1.84 -16.03
CA ASN A 180 -13.99 2.99 -15.34
C ASN A 180 -12.88 2.61 -14.35
N LEU A 181 -12.48 1.34 -14.28
CA LEU A 181 -11.47 0.88 -13.33
C LEU A 181 -10.11 1.45 -13.71
N THR A 182 -9.54 2.23 -12.80
CA THR A 182 -8.22 2.87 -12.96
C THR A 182 -7.16 2.27 -12.06
N THR A 183 -7.57 1.74 -10.90
CA THR A 183 -6.66 1.20 -9.88
C THR A 183 -7.14 -0.18 -9.44
N LEU A 184 -6.26 -1.18 -9.57
CA LEU A 184 -6.49 -2.54 -9.10
C LEU A 184 -5.33 -2.97 -8.20
N LYS A 185 -5.65 -3.37 -6.97
CA LYS A 185 -4.73 -4.01 -6.04
C LYS A 185 -5.28 -5.38 -5.72
N VAL A 186 -4.54 -6.44 -6.02
CA VAL A 186 -5.07 -7.80 -5.86
C VAL A 186 -4.00 -8.80 -5.44
N MET A 187 -4.36 -9.63 -4.48
CA MET A 187 -3.58 -10.79 -4.05
C MET A 187 -4.09 -12.07 -4.72
N HIS A 188 -3.18 -12.90 -5.23
CA HIS A 188 -3.47 -14.13 -5.98
C HIS A 188 -4.51 -13.95 -7.11
N PRO A 189 -4.24 -13.09 -8.11
CA PRO A 189 -5.15 -12.92 -9.23
C PRO A 189 -5.35 -14.23 -9.99
N PHE A 190 -6.60 -14.56 -10.30
CA PHE A 190 -7.00 -15.71 -11.10
C PHE A 190 -7.86 -15.26 -12.28
N LEU A 191 -7.55 -15.80 -13.45
CA LEU A 191 -8.32 -15.62 -14.68
C LEU A 191 -9.05 -16.92 -14.99
N ASP A 192 -10.35 -16.82 -15.24
CA ASP A 192 -11.16 -17.94 -15.67
C ASP A 192 -11.55 -17.78 -17.14
N ASP A 193 -11.09 -18.67 -18.02
CA ASP A 193 -11.29 -18.55 -19.47
C ASP A 193 -12.60 -19.20 -19.94
N THR A 194 -13.37 -19.85 -19.06
CA THR A 194 -14.53 -20.67 -19.50
C THR A 194 -15.83 -19.90 -19.66
N ASP A 195 -16.09 -18.88 -18.82
CA ASP A 195 -17.43 -18.28 -18.70
C ASP A 195 -17.50 -16.78 -19.05
N ASP A 196 -16.45 -16.00 -18.82
CA ASP A 196 -16.43 -14.55 -19.08
C ASP A 196 -15.26 -14.15 -19.98
N PRO A 197 -15.51 -13.74 -21.24
CA PRO A 197 -14.44 -13.34 -22.13
C PRO A 197 -13.72 -12.12 -21.57
N LEU A 198 -12.40 -12.23 -21.50
CA LEU A 198 -11.56 -11.09 -21.15
C LEU A 198 -11.76 -9.95 -22.16
N PRO A 199 -11.64 -8.69 -21.73
CA PRO A 199 -11.76 -7.58 -22.64
C PRO A 199 -10.65 -7.65 -23.70
N PRO A 200 -10.84 -7.05 -24.89
CA PRO A 200 -9.80 -7.02 -25.90
C PRO A 200 -8.50 -6.39 -25.37
N ALA A 201 -7.36 -6.80 -25.91
CA ALA A 201 -6.09 -6.15 -25.59
C ALA A 201 -6.16 -4.63 -25.80
N HIS A 202 -5.47 -3.89 -24.94
CA HIS A 202 -5.41 -2.42 -24.95
C HIS A 202 -6.75 -1.68 -24.80
N SER A 203 -7.81 -2.33 -24.29
CA SER A 203 -9.13 -1.72 -24.15
C SER A 203 -9.46 -1.20 -22.75
N THR A 204 -8.72 -1.61 -21.72
CA THR A 204 -9.04 -1.23 -20.34
C THR A 204 -8.47 0.16 -19.98
N ARG A 205 -9.13 0.85 -19.04
CA ARG A 205 -8.69 2.15 -18.50
C ARG A 205 -7.74 2.01 -17.30
N LEU A 206 -7.26 0.79 -17.03
CA LEU A 206 -6.41 0.51 -15.88
C LEU A 206 -5.08 1.27 -16.02
N LYS A 207 -4.73 2.04 -14.99
CA LYS A 207 -3.52 2.86 -14.91
C LYS A 207 -2.56 2.39 -13.84
N HIS A 208 -3.09 1.86 -12.74
CA HIS A 208 -2.34 1.48 -11.56
C HIS A 208 -2.66 0.02 -11.21
N LEU A 209 -1.62 -0.81 -11.16
CA LEU A 209 -1.75 -2.22 -10.82
C LEU A 209 -0.78 -2.57 -9.69
N THR A 210 -1.29 -3.10 -8.59
CA THR A 210 -0.50 -3.73 -7.53
C THR A 210 -0.86 -5.20 -7.46
N MET A 211 0.12 -6.07 -7.67
CA MET A 211 -0.06 -7.52 -7.56
C MET A 211 0.73 -8.05 -6.37
N PHE A 212 0.06 -8.81 -5.50
CA PHE A 212 0.71 -9.53 -4.43
C PHE A 212 0.97 -10.98 -4.85
N TYR A 213 2.19 -11.48 -4.64
CA TYR A 213 2.61 -12.84 -5.03
C TYR A 213 3.23 -13.60 -3.85
N ASP A 214 3.00 -14.91 -3.83
CA ASP A 214 3.51 -15.87 -2.83
C ASP A 214 4.47 -16.89 -3.45
N GLY A 215 5.14 -16.51 -4.53
CA GLY A 215 6.05 -17.38 -5.30
C GLY A 215 5.39 -18.17 -6.43
N SER A 216 4.07 -18.11 -6.60
CA SER A 216 3.35 -18.86 -7.64
C SER A 216 2.63 -17.99 -8.67
N LEU A 217 3.22 -16.85 -9.05
CA LEU A 217 2.62 -15.97 -10.05
C LEU A 217 2.71 -16.59 -11.45
N ASN A 218 1.59 -17.08 -11.98
CA ASN A 218 1.53 -17.70 -13.30
C ASN A 218 1.95 -16.68 -14.38
N PRO A 219 3.01 -16.93 -15.17
CA PRO A 219 3.49 -16.01 -16.20
C PRO A 219 2.43 -15.66 -17.24
N ASP A 220 1.55 -16.60 -17.58
CA ASP A 220 0.49 -16.39 -18.56
C ASP A 220 -0.58 -15.45 -18.00
N VAL A 221 -0.94 -15.60 -16.72
CA VAL A 221 -1.86 -14.68 -16.04
C VAL A 221 -1.29 -13.26 -16.02
N ILE A 222 -0.01 -13.09 -15.68
CA ILE A 222 0.65 -11.78 -15.72
C ILE A 222 0.61 -11.20 -17.12
N SER A 223 1.04 -11.99 -18.11
CA SER A 223 1.12 -11.55 -19.51
C SER A 223 -0.25 -11.12 -20.02
N THR A 224 -1.28 -11.89 -19.71
CA THR A 224 -2.66 -11.58 -20.07
C THR A 224 -3.12 -10.29 -19.41
N ILE A 225 -3.02 -10.15 -18.08
CA ILE A 225 -3.41 -8.91 -17.36
C ILE A 225 -2.69 -7.69 -17.95
N LEU A 226 -1.37 -7.79 -18.16
CA LEU A 226 -0.56 -6.70 -18.70
C LEU A 226 -0.85 -6.41 -20.18
N SER A 227 -1.49 -7.30 -20.93
CA SER A 227 -1.89 -7.03 -22.32
C SER A 227 -3.18 -6.20 -22.44
N LEU A 228 -4.00 -6.17 -21.39
CA LEU A 228 -5.32 -5.54 -21.41
C LEU A 228 -5.29 -3.99 -21.38
N PRO A 229 -4.46 -3.31 -20.55
CA PRO A 229 -4.35 -1.86 -20.63
C PRO A 229 -3.43 -1.43 -21.78
N ALA A 230 -3.76 -0.30 -22.42
CA ALA A 230 -2.90 0.29 -23.45
C ALA A 230 -1.55 0.74 -22.87
N SER A 231 -1.57 1.33 -21.67
CA SER A 231 -0.37 1.70 -20.93
C SER A 231 -0.69 1.90 -19.45
N LEU A 232 0.02 1.19 -18.59
CA LEU A 232 0.04 1.44 -17.15
C LEU A 232 0.91 2.67 -16.84
N GLU A 233 0.48 3.47 -15.88
CA GLU A 233 1.29 4.52 -15.29
C GLU A 233 2.17 3.96 -14.17
N THR A 234 1.62 3.09 -13.33
CA THR A 234 2.33 2.45 -12.23
C THR A 234 2.06 0.96 -12.17
N LEU A 235 3.11 0.20 -11.87
CA LEU A 235 3.05 -1.23 -11.61
C LEU A 235 3.83 -1.53 -10.34
N GLU A 236 3.20 -2.22 -9.41
CA GLU A 236 3.79 -2.66 -8.17
C GLU A 236 3.69 -4.17 -8.06
N LEU A 237 4.82 -4.81 -7.75
CA LEU A 237 4.86 -6.22 -7.41
C LEU A 237 5.25 -6.34 -5.94
N GLN A 238 4.42 -7.00 -5.14
CA GLN A 238 4.66 -7.16 -3.71
C GLN A 238 4.68 -8.62 -3.27
N SER A 239 5.78 -9.04 -2.65
CA SER A 239 5.85 -10.36 -2.02
C SER A 239 4.90 -10.41 -0.81
N SER A 240 3.98 -11.38 -0.79
CA SER A 240 3.06 -11.59 0.33
C SER A 240 3.75 -12.44 1.41
N HIS A 241 4.24 -11.75 2.44
CA HIS A 241 4.64 -12.24 3.77
C HIS A 241 5.47 -13.54 3.88
N GLY A 242 6.72 -13.41 4.34
CA GLY A 242 7.35 -14.21 5.42
C GLY A 242 7.60 -15.72 5.21
N TYR A 243 7.12 -16.33 4.14
CA TYR A 243 7.44 -17.71 3.81
C TYR A 243 8.82 -17.75 3.13
N ASP A 244 9.59 -18.82 3.38
CA ASP A 244 10.90 -19.10 2.78
C ASP A 244 10.76 -19.28 1.26
N LEU A 245 10.52 -18.19 0.54
CA LEU A 245 10.64 -18.15 -0.91
C LEU A 245 12.11 -18.40 -1.22
N THR A 246 12.36 -19.46 -1.99
CA THR A 246 13.71 -19.68 -2.46
C THR A 246 14.10 -18.54 -3.41
N ARG A 247 15.36 -18.10 -3.32
CA ARG A 247 15.97 -17.12 -4.22
C ARG A 247 15.63 -17.37 -5.69
N ASP A 248 15.68 -18.64 -6.12
CA ASP A 248 15.39 -19.03 -7.52
C ASP A 248 13.93 -18.84 -7.92
N LEU A 249 12.98 -19.01 -6.99
CA LEU A 249 11.56 -18.83 -7.26
C LEU A 249 11.24 -17.34 -7.43
N GLU A 250 11.76 -16.50 -6.54
CA GLU A 250 11.56 -15.05 -6.60
C GLU A 250 12.26 -14.46 -7.83
N TYR A 251 13.50 -14.88 -8.14
CA TYR A 251 14.20 -14.51 -9.37
C TYR A 251 13.41 -14.84 -10.63
N ARG A 252 12.83 -16.05 -10.73
CA ARG A 252 11.97 -16.44 -11.86
C ARG A 252 10.72 -15.56 -11.96
N CYS A 253 10.07 -15.25 -10.84
CA CYS A 253 8.91 -14.37 -10.82
C CYS A 253 9.25 -12.97 -11.36
N VAL A 254 10.33 -12.36 -10.88
CA VAL A 254 10.77 -11.03 -11.34
C VAL A 254 11.12 -11.05 -12.82
N ASN A 255 11.83 -12.06 -13.31
CA ASN A 255 12.16 -12.15 -14.74
C ASN A 255 10.95 -12.35 -15.64
N ASN A 256 10.01 -13.20 -15.23
CA ASN A 256 8.76 -13.38 -15.97
C ASN A 256 7.97 -12.08 -16.03
N LEU A 257 7.95 -11.32 -14.92
CA LEU A 257 7.36 -9.98 -14.89
C LEU A 257 8.08 -9.03 -15.86
N MET A 258 9.41 -8.94 -15.82
CA MET A 258 10.18 -8.04 -16.70
C MET A 258 9.93 -8.36 -18.17
N ALA A 259 9.90 -9.65 -18.52
CA ALA A 259 9.58 -10.10 -19.88
C ALA A 259 8.17 -9.68 -20.30
N ALA A 260 7.17 -9.85 -19.42
CA ALA A 260 5.79 -9.45 -19.70
C ALA A 260 5.65 -7.93 -19.85
N ILE A 261 6.30 -7.14 -18.99
CA ILE A 261 6.32 -5.66 -19.10
C ILE A 261 6.97 -5.24 -20.42
N GLY A 262 8.12 -5.82 -20.78
CA GLY A 262 8.83 -5.49 -22.02
C GLY A 262 8.01 -5.78 -23.29
N ARG A 263 7.12 -6.77 -23.23
CA ARG A 263 6.20 -7.11 -24.33
C ARG A 263 4.99 -6.18 -24.38
N HIS A 264 4.31 -5.99 -23.25
CA HIS A 264 2.97 -5.40 -23.25
C HIS A 264 2.91 -3.97 -22.70
N GLN A 265 3.87 -3.55 -21.88
CA GLN A 265 3.83 -2.32 -21.10
C GLN A 265 5.10 -1.47 -21.26
N ARG A 266 5.54 -1.29 -22.51
CA ARG A 266 6.79 -0.55 -22.84
C ARG A 266 6.79 0.92 -22.40
N HIS A 267 5.62 1.51 -22.20
CA HIS A 267 5.43 2.90 -21.79
C HIS A 267 5.20 3.09 -20.29
N LEU A 268 5.37 2.02 -19.49
CA LEU A 268 5.27 2.08 -18.03
C LEU A 268 6.17 3.18 -17.47
N LYS A 269 5.63 4.04 -16.60
CA LYS A 269 6.40 5.17 -16.03
C LYS A 269 7.08 4.82 -14.73
N ARG A 270 6.39 4.09 -13.84
CA ARG A 270 6.90 3.72 -12.51
C ARG A 270 6.76 2.22 -12.26
N LEU A 271 7.83 1.60 -11.79
CA LEU A 271 7.86 0.21 -11.36
C LEU A 271 8.33 0.15 -9.91
N LYS A 272 7.54 -0.48 -9.04
CA LYS A 272 7.89 -0.71 -7.63
C LYS A 272 7.96 -2.20 -7.34
N LEU A 273 9.05 -2.64 -6.75
CA LEU A 273 9.31 -4.05 -6.44
C LEU A 273 9.51 -4.20 -4.93
N TYR A 274 8.64 -4.93 -4.26
CA TYR A 274 8.81 -5.33 -2.86
C TYR A 274 9.25 -6.77 -2.79
N ILE A 275 10.50 -6.98 -2.37
CA ILE A 275 11.19 -8.26 -2.53
C ILE A 275 11.65 -8.76 -1.18
N ALA A 276 11.41 -10.06 -0.95
CA ALA A 276 11.64 -10.70 0.33
C ALA A 276 13.09 -11.21 0.44
N GLU A 277 13.63 -11.84 -0.61
CA GLU A 277 14.92 -12.52 -0.58
C GLU A 277 16.03 -11.68 -1.20
N ILE A 278 17.01 -11.32 -0.37
CA ILE A 278 18.11 -10.41 -0.69
C ILE A 278 19.02 -11.01 -1.77
N GLY A 279 19.15 -12.34 -1.80
CA GLY A 279 19.99 -13.05 -2.75
C GLY A 279 19.65 -12.80 -4.23
N VAL A 280 18.40 -12.43 -4.54
CA VAL A 280 17.95 -12.15 -5.92
C VAL A 280 18.77 -11.02 -6.58
N TYR A 281 19.22 -10.04 -5.78
CA TYR A 281 19.96 -8.88 -6.29
C TYR A 281 21.43 -8.83 -5.94
N SER A 282 21.88 -9.75 -5.09
CA SER A 282 23.17 -9.64 -4.42
C SER A 282 24.33 -10.32 -5.13
N ASP A 283 24.02 -11.27 -6.01
CA ASP A 283 25.04 -12.05 -6.70
C ASP A 283 25.28 -11.49 -8.09
N GLY A 284 26.50 -11.00 -8.31
CA GLY A 284 26.99 -10.53 -9.60
C GLY A 284 27.41 -11.67 -10.56
N SER A 285 27.09 -12.93 -10.24
CA SER A 285 27.30 -14.03 -11.18
C SER A 285 26.48 -13.79 -12.46
N SER A 286 27.14 -13.94 -13.61
CA SER A 286 26.60 -13.58 -14.94
C SER A 286 25.33 -14.35 -15.34
N SER A 287 24.98 -15.43 -14.63
CA SER A 287 23.80 -16.26 -14.91
C SER A 287 22.49 -15.74 -14.32
N GLN A 288 22.53 -14.74 -13.42
CA GLN A 288 21.32 -14.25 -12.71
C GLN A 288 21.10 -12.73 -12.81
N LEU A 289 21.41 -12.12 -13.95
CA LEU A 289 21.14 -10.68 -14.18
C LEU A 289 19.70 -10.46 -14.66
N ILE A 290 18.98 -9.57 -13.98
CA ILE A 290 17.66 -9.11 -14.41
C ILE A 290 17.83 -8.02 -15.48
N ASP A 291 17.13 -8.15 -16.60
CA ASP A 291 17.18 -7.19 -17.70
C ASP A 291 15.99 -6.21 -17.66
N TYR A 292 16.29 -4.95 -17.35
CA TYR A 292 15.31 -3.87 -17.32
C TYR A 292 15.29 -3.03 -18.61
N THR A 293 16.20 -3.29 -19.56
CA THR A 293 16.34 -2.51 -20.79
C THR A 293 15.11 -2.47 -21.71
N PRO A 294 14.22 -3.48 -21.75
CA PRO A 294 13.01 -3.42 -22.58
C PRO A 294 12.03 -2.31 -22.16
N MET A 295 12.10 -1.81 -20.92
CA MET A 295 11.17 -0.83 -20.35
C MET A 295 11.55 0.60 -20.71
N ARG A 296 11.49 0.94 -21.99
CA ARG A 296 11.97 2.23 -22.53
C ARG A 296 11.26 3.47 -21.96
N GLY A 297 10.00 3.32 -21.53
CA GLY A 297 9.21 4.39 -20.91
C GLY A 297 9.52 4.67 -19.44
N LEU A 298 10.25 3.77 -18.77
CA LEU A 298 10.42 3.79 -17.32
C LEU A 298 11.20 5.03 -16.87
N LYS A 299 10.61 5.79 -15.94
CA LYS A 299 11.20 7.00 -15.34
C LYS A 299 11.67 6.76 -13.91
N GLU A 300 10.98 5.89 -13.20
CA GLU A 300 11.23 5.61 -11.79
C GLU A 300 11.19 4.10 -11.54
N LEU A 301 12.25 3.60 -10.90
CA LEU A 301 12.36 2.23 -10.46
C LEU A 301 12.60 2.24 -8.96
N THR A 302 11.68 1.67 -8.20
CA THR A 302 11.71 1.65 -6.74
C THR A 302 11.87 0.22 -6.24
N PHE A 303 12.88 0.01 -5.40
CA PHE A 303 13.08 -1.24 -4.67
C PHE A 303 12.72 -1.02 -3.21
N VAL A 304 11.84 -1.85 -2.69
CA VAL A 304 11.50 -1.90 -1.28
C VAL A 304 11.90 -3.27 -0.75
N GLY A 305 12.71 -3.33 0.29
CA GLY A 305 13.05 -4.62 0.86
C GLY A 305 13.46 -4.56 2.31
N HIS A 306 13.39 -5.73 2.94
CA HIS A 306 13.92 -5.96 4.27
C HIS A 306 15.39 -6.37 4.13
N TRP A 307 16.25 -5.43 3.74
CA TRP A 307 17.67 -5.72 3.52
C TRP A 307 18.34 -6.01 4.85
N ASN A 308 18.70 -7.27 5.05
CA ASN A 308 19.69 -7.66 6.02
C ASN A 308 21.05 -7.17 5.51
N VAL A 309 21.86 -6.60 6.40
CA VAL A 309 23.06 -5.79 6.11
C VAL A 309 24.17 -6.54 5.36
N ALA A 310 24.00 -7.84 5.09
CA ALA A 310 25.07 -8.71 4.64
C ALA A 310 25.27 -8.78 3.12
N ALA A 311 24.42 -8.17 2.29
CA ALA A 311 24.57 -8.28 0.85
C ALA A 311 24.05 -7.06 0.06
N ALA A 312 24.91 -6.51 -0.79
CA ALA A 312 24.64 -5.33 -1.61
C ALA A 312 23.82 -5.68 -2.88
N PRO A 313 22.72 -4.98 -3.19
CA PRO A 313 21.84 -5.28 -4.34
C PRO A 313 22.44 -4.79 -5.67
N ILE A 314 23.54 -5.39 -6.11
CA ILE A 314 24.30 -4.96 -7.30
C ILE A 314 23.47 -5.07 -8.59
N ASN A 315 22.62 -6.10 -8.72
CA ASN A 315 21.84 -6.33 -9.94
C ASN A 315 20.79 -5.23 -10.20
N CYS A 316 20.42 -4.44 -9.17
CA CYS A 316 19.53 -3.29 -9.32
C CYS A 316 20.15 -2.11 -10.08
N PHE A 317 21.45 -2.16 -10.40
CA PHE A 317 22.19 -1.12 -11.10
C PHE A 317 22.68 -1.55 -12.49
N VAL A 318 22.38 -2.79 -12.89
CA VAL A 318 22.80 -3.39 -14.17
C VAL A 318 21.60 -3.44 -15.11
N ASN A 319 21.85 -3.32 -16.42
CA ASN A 319 20.80 -3.41 -17.46
C ASN A 319 19.63 -2.43 -17.26
N LEU A 320 19.88 -1.26 -16.69
CA LEU A 320 18.84 -0.24 -16.50
C LEU A 320 18.43 0.42 -17.83
N PRO A 321 17.14 0.81 -17.98
CA PRO A 321 16.66 1.47 -19.18
C PRO A 321 17.29 2.86 -19.31
N SER A 322 17.67 3.26 -20.53
CA SER A 322 18.37 4.52 -20.79
C SER A 322 17.56 5.77 -20.42
N GLY A 323 16.23 5.66 -20.38
CA GLY A 323 15.30 6.74 -20.05
C GLY A 323 15.03 6.92 -18.55
N LEU A 324 15.64 6.09 -17.69
CA LEU A 324 15.43 6.09 -16.25
C LEU A 324 15.98 7.39 -15.64
N GLN A 325 15.16 8.05 -14.83
CA GLN A 325 15.50 9.32 -14.18
C GLN A 325 15.82 9.13 -12.71
N THR A 326 15.10 8.24 -12.04
CA THR A 326 15.24 8.00 -10.60
C THR A 326 15.32 6.51 -10.30
N LEU A 327 16.29 6.13 -9.48
CA LEU A 327 16.37 4.84 -8.81
C LEU A 327 16.14 5.08 -7.32
N ASP A 328 15.13 4.43 -6.75
CA ASP A 328 14.70 4.66 -5.37
C ASP A 328 14.79 3.38 -4.55
N PHE A 329 15.30 3.51 -3.32
CA PHE A 329 15.66 2.42 -2.45
C PHE A 329 15.03 2.66 -1.08
N HIS A 330 14.15 1.75 -0.66
CA HIS A 330 13.52 1.77 0.67
C HIS A 330 14.00 0.53 1.44
N GLY A 331 14.99 0.73 2.31
CA GLY A 331 15.69 -0.35 3.02
C GLY A 331 17.16 0.01 3.25
N LEU A 332 17.86 -0.74 4.11
CA LEU A 332 19.22 -0.43 4.55
C LEU A 332 20.30 -0.73 3.50
N LEU A 333 20.90 0.30 2.91
CA LEU A 333 21.94 0.14 1.88
C LEU A 333 23.34 0.49 2.41
N ASP A 334 24.28 -0.47 2.43
CA ASP A 334 25.71 -0.12 2.59
C ASP A 334 26.27 0.35 1.24
N LEU A 335 26.32 1.68 1.08
CA LEU A 335 26.84 2.33 -0.12
C LEU A 335 28.29 1.94 -0.45
N SER A 336 29.12 1.62 0.54
CA SER A 336 30.52 1.24 0.30
C SER A 336 30.60 -0.14 -0.34
N GLU A 337 29.80 -1.09 0.14
CA GLU A 337 29.70 -2.43 -0.45
C GLU A 337 29.09 -2.38 -1.85
N VAL A 338 28.07 -1.54 -2.07
CA VAL A 338 27.47 -1.31 -3.39
C VAL A 338 28.53 -0.82 -4.37
N VAL A 339 29.32 0.20 -4.02
CA VAL A 339 30.39 0.71 -4.89
C VAL A 339 31.40 -0.38 -5.24
N GLN A 340 31.86 -1.14 -4.24
CA GLN A 340 32.82 -2.21 -4.48
C GLN A 340 32.25 -3.30 -5.39
N GLY A 341 30.99 -3.70 -5.19
CA GLY A 341 30.31 -4.66 -6.05
C GLY A 341 30.10 -4.14 -7.47
N LEU A 342 29.76 -2.86 -7.65
CA LEU A 342 29.63 -2.25 -8.98
C LEU A 342 30.95 -2.19 -9.72
N ILE A 343 32.06 -1.86 -9.04
CA ILE A 343 33.40 -1.89 -9.62
C ILE A 343 33.72 -3.31 -10.11
N ASN A 344 33.43 -4.33 -9.29
CA ASN A 344 33.67 -5.72 -9.65
C ASN A 344 32.85 -6.13 -10.88
N VAL A 345 31.56 -5.78 -10.95
CA VAL A 345 30.65 -6.14 -12.06
C VAL A 345 30.92 -5.32 -13.33
N SER A 346 31.42 -4.08 -13.22
CA SER A 346 31.71 -3.22 -14.37
C SER A 346 32.72 -3.80 -15.37
N SER A 347 33.53 -4.77 -14.92
CA SER A 347 34.46 -5.51 -15.79
C SER A 347 33.76 -6.50 -16.74
N HIS A 348 32.50 -6.88 -16.47
CA HIS A 348 31.76 -7.90 -17.23
C HIS A 348 30.37 -7.46 -17.71
N ALA A 349 29.83 -6.34 -17.22
CA ALA A 349 28.51 -5.83 -17.62
C ALA A 349 28.47 -4.30 -17.72
N ILE A 350 27.56 -3.78 -18.55
CA ILE A 350 27.36 -2.34 -18.69
C ILE A 350 26.57 -1.83 -17.47
N VAL A 351 27.27 -1.18 -16.55
CA VAL A 351 26.66 -0.46 -15.44
C VAL A 351 26.18 0.90 -15.95
N ARG A 352 24.86 1.14 -15.90
CA ARG A 352 24.26 2.44 -16.22
C ARG A 352 23.44 2.88 -15.02
N CYS A 353 23.81 3.99 -14.42
CA CYS A 353 23.04 4.56 -13.31
C CYS A 353 22.26 5.79 -13.77
N PRO A 354 21.03 6.01 -13.26
CA PRO A 354 20.27 7.20 -13.56
C PRO A 354 20.88 8.44 -12.89
N PRO A 355 20.48 9.66 -13.34
CA PRO A 355 21.00 10.90 -12.80
C PRO A 355 20.68 11.10 -11.31
N CYS A 356 19.58 10.54 -10.82
CA CYS A 356 19.16 10.65 -9.43
C CYS A 356 19.02 9.27 -8.78
N VAL A 357 19.65 9.09 -7.61
CA VAL A 357 19.48 7.93 -6.74
C VAL A 357 18.93 8.41 -5.40
N LYS A 358 17.88 7.74 -4.91
CA LYS A 358 17.25 8.03 -3.62
C LYS A 358 17.35 6.80 -2.73
N ILE A 359 17.65 7.03 -1.45
CA ILE A 359 17.77 6.00 -0.43
C ILE A 359 17.01 6.47 0.80
N ASP A 360 16.14 5.63 1.29
CA ASP A 360 15.30 5.84 2.46
C ASP A 360 15.51 4.68 3.45
N ASP A 361 16.35 4.92 4.45
CA ASP A 361 16.73 3.99 5.49
C ASP A 361 15.87 4.25 6.75
N ASP A 362 14.83 3.43 6.97
CA ASP A 362 14.04 3.48 8.20
C ASP A 362 14.56 2.48 9.25
N TYR A 363 15.35 2.97 10.22
CA TYR A 363 15.87 2.18 11.32
C TYR A 363 14.79 1.77 12.34
N ARG A 364 13.61 2.41 12.33
CA ARG A 364 12.49 2.02 13.23
C ARG A 364 11.89 0.68 12.85
N ALA A 365 11.95 0.32 11.57
CA ALA A 365 11.49 -0.98 11.08
C ALA A 365 12.34 -2.16 11.60
N ARG A 366 13.44 -1.89 12.32
CA ARG A 366 14.47 -2.84 12.77
C ARG A 366 14.29 -3.34 14.21
N SER A 367 13.28 -2.85 14.94
CA SER A 367 13.05 -3.13 16.36
C SER A 367 12.81 -4.61 16.71
N THR A 368 12.67 -5.48 15.72
CA THR A 368 12.39 -6.91 15.91
C THR A 368 13.60 -7.84 15.81
N ILE A 369 14.73 -7.43 15.21
CA ILE A 369 15.80 -8.40 14.80
C ILE A 369 17.15 -8.18 15.52
N SER A 370 17.50 -6.97 15.97
CA SER A 370 18.66 -6.81 16.86
C SER A 370 18.61 -5.49 17.63
N GLY A 371 18.59 -5.56 18.96
CA GLY A 371 18.59 -4.36 19.83
C GLY A 371 19.81 -3.44 19.68
N ARG A 372 20.83 -3.81 18.90
CA ARG A 372 22.00 -2.95 18.63
C ARG A 372 21.70 -1.79 17.68
N ALA A 373 20.90 -2.02 16.64
CA ALA A 373 20.64 -0.99 15.64
C ALA A 373 19.65 0.08 16.12
N GLU A 374 18.71 -0.29 17.00
CA GLU A 374 17.87 0.68 17.72
C GLU A 374 18.71 1.62 18.58
N MET A 375 19.74 1.13 19.26
CA MET A 375 20.60 1.97 20.12
C MET A 375 21.46 2.97 19.34
N GLU A 376 21.79 2.68 18.07
CA GLU A 376 22.69 3.52 17.28
C GLU A 376 22.03 4.82 16.78
N PHE A 377 20.69 4.89 16.67
CA PHE A 377 19.97 6.11 16.28
C PHE A 377 18.82 6.52 17.22
N ALA A 378 18.59 5.81 18.33
CA ALA A 378 17.64 6.24 19.37
C ALA A 378 18.13 7.44 20.20
N ARG A 379 19.44 7.70 20.20
CA ARG A 379 20.05 8.87 20.84
C ARG A 379 20.99 9.53 19.85
N PRO A 380 20.65 10.70 19.28
CA PRO A 380 21.65 11.48 18.58
C PRO A 380 22.83 11.69 19.55
N PHE A 381 24.06 11.60 19.05
CA PHE A 381 25.32 11.79 19.81
C PHE A 381 25.88 10.61 20.63
N THR A 382 25.46 9.37 20.40
CA THR A 382 26.32 8.24 20.84
C THR A 382 27.52 8.13 19.89
N ARG A 383 28.69 7.70 20.39
CA ARG A 383 29.90 7.49 19.57
C ARG A 383 29.65 6.54 18.39
N ASN A 384 28.69 5.62 18.53
CA ASN A 384 28.30 4.70 17.46
C ASN A 384 27.44 5.39 16.39
N ALA A 385 26.50 6.26 16.78
CA ALA A 385 25.70 7.07 15.84
C ALA A 385 26.58 7.90 14.91
N ALA A 386 27.55 8.62 15.50
CA ALA A 386 28.49 9.46 14.76
C ALA A 386 29.32 8.64 13.77
N ARG A 387 29.81 7.45 14.19
CA ARG A 387 30.57 6.55 13.32
C ARG A 387 29.72 6.00 12.16
N VAL A 388 28.47 5.62 12.43
CA VAL A 388 27.56 5.12 11.38
C VAL A 388 27.24 6.23 10.38
N TYR A 389 27.01 7.44 10.87
CA TYR A 389 26.81 8.62 10.04
C TYR A 389 28.05 8.97 9.18
N GLU A 390 29.25 8.95 9.77
CA GLU A 390 30.51 9.15 9.04
C GLU A 390 30.73 8.08 7.96
N ASN A 391 30.39 6.82 8.25
CA ASN A 391 30.44 5.75 7.26
C ASN A 391 29.46 5.99 6.11
N HIS A 392 28.24 6.46 6.39
CA HIS A 392 27.27 6.86 5.37
C HIS A 392 27.80 8.00 4.51
N LEU A 393 28.34 9.07 5.11
CA LEU A 393 28.94 10.19 4.36
C LEU A 393 30.11 9.73 3.48
N ARG A 394 30.97 8.85 3.99
CA ARG A 394 32.05 8.24 3.21
C ARG A 394 31.51 7.42 2.04
N GLY A 395 30.49 6.59 2.28
CA GLY A 395 29.80 5.81 1.27
C GLY A 395 29.18 6.67 0.18
N VAL A 396 28.49 7.76 0.56
CA VAL A 396 27.95 8.77 -0.36
C VAL A 396 29.04 9.36 -1.25
N GLY A 397 30.16 9.78 -0.65
CA GLY A 397 31.30 10.33 -1.38
C GLY A 397 31.92 9.33 -2.35
N MET A 398 32.11 8.08 -1.90
CA MET A 398 32.59 6.98 -2.75
C MET A 398 31.62 6.71 -3.90
N PHE A 399 30.31 6.68 -3.64
CA PHE A 399 29.29 6.39 -4.64
C PHE A 399 29.25 7.46 -5.73
N LEU A 400 29.13 8.73 -5.36
CA LEU A 400 29.09 9.81 -6.34
C LEU A 400 30.41 9.95 -7.13
N THR A 401 31.54 9.63 -6.51
CA THR A 401 32.84 9.70 -7.20
C THR A 401 33.01 8.57 -8.21
N ASN A 402 32.69 7.34 -7.83
CA ASN A 402 33.04 6.13 -8.59
C ASN A 402 31.92 5.64 -9.52
N VAL A 403 30.66 6.01 -9.29
CA VAL A 403 29.54 5.54 -10.11
C VAL A 403 29.24 6.54 -11.23
N PRO A 404 29.47 6.18 -12.51
CA PRO A 404 29.25 7.09 -13.64
C PRO A 404 27.75 7.33 -13.88
N GLY A 405 27.40 8.55 -14.28
CA GLY A 405 26.03 8.94 -14.65
C GLY A 405 25.17 9.48 -13.50
N VAL A 406 25.57 9.27 -12.24
CA VAL A 406 24.85 9.83 -11.08
C VAL A 406 25.26 11.28 -10.85
N HIS A 407 24.28 12.17 -10.77
CA HIS A 407 24.45 13.60 -10.51
C HIS A 407 23.92 14.01 -9.14
N GLU A 408 22.93 13.29 -8.63
CA GLU A 408 22.28 13.56 -7.36
C GLU A 408 22.05 12.26 -6.58
N LEU A 409 22.39 12.30 -5.29
CA LEU A 409 22.06 11.27 -4.32
C LEU A 409 21.26 11.93 -3.18
N GLN A 410 20.07 11.39 -2.89
CA GLN A 410 19.28 11.76 -1.72
C GLN A 410 19.29 10.60 -0.75
N LEU A 411 19.70 10.84 0.49
CA LEU A 411 19.71 9.85 1.56
C LEU A 411 18.86 10.37 2.72
N THR A 412 17.84 9.61 3.09
CA THR A 412 17.01 9.86 4.26
C THR A 412 17.28 8.78 5.27
N LEU A 413 17.73 9.15 6.47
CA LEU A 413 17.94 8.24 7.60
C LEU A 413 16.87 8.54 8.65
N ARG A 414 15.97 7.59 8.92
CA ARG A 414 14.94 7.74 9.95
C ARG A 414 15.25 6.88 11.16
N GLY A 415 15.57 7.54 12.27
CA GLY A 415 15.63 6.96 13.60
C GLY A 415 14.29 7.08 14.34
N ARG A 416 14.29 6.70 15.62
CA ARG A 416 13.07 6.74 16.46
C ARG A 416 12.57 8.16 16.70
N THR A 417 13.48 9.09 16.93
CA THR A 417 13.20 10.48 17.34
C THR A 417 13.80 11.52 16.40
N THR A 418 14.56 11.07 15.39
CA THR A 418 15.36 11.94 14.53
C THR A 418 15.24 11.46 13.09
N GLU A 419 15.11 12.40 12.17
CA GLU A 419 15.25 12.17 10.73
C GLU A 419 16.37 13.06 10.19
N ILE A 420 17.32 12.45 9.49
CA ILE A 420 18.42 13.15 8.82
C ILE A 420 18.19 13.04 7.32
N ARG A 421 18.13 14.18 6.63
CA ARG A 421 18.09 14.24 5.17
C ARG A 421 19.41 14.78 4.64
N LEU A 422 20.04 14.00 3.79
CA LEU A 422 21.25 14.36 3.07
C LEU A 422 20.94 14.44 1.59
N ARG A 423 21.26 15.59 1.00
CA ARG A 423 21.24 15.77 -0.46
C ARG A 423 22.63 16.06 -0.94
N ALA A 424 23.23 15.11 -1.66
CA ALA A 424 24.56 15.24 -2.23
C ALA A 424 24.48 15.38 -3.75
N THR A 425 25.03 16.46 -4.29
CA THR A 425 25.04 16.75 -5.72
C THR A 425 26.47 16.81 -6.26
N LYS A 426 26.70 16.17 -7.41
CA LYS A 426 27.97 16.12 -8.13
C LYS A 426 28.01 17.22 -9.19
N TYR A 427 28.89 18.19 -9.00
CA TYR A 427 29.18 19.26 -9.96
C TYR A 427 30.59 19.11 -10.55
N GLY A 428 30.86 19.73 -11.71
CA GLY A 428 32.19 19.73 -12.35
C GLY A 428 32.41 18.61 -13.37
N SER A 429 33.64 18.48 -13.87
CA SER A 429 34.02 17.45 -14.85
C SER A 429 34.04 16.07 -14.21
N GLN A 430 33.88 15.00 -15.00
CA GLN A 430 33.95 13.61 -14.53
C GLN A 430 35.27 13.29 -13.79
N SER A 431 36.34 14.04 -14.07
CA SER A 431 37.68 13.87 -13.49
C SER A 431 37.89 14.56 -12.12
N CYS A 432 37.10 15.60 -11.79
CA CYS A 432 37.20 16.33 -10.52
C CYS A 432 35.81 16.75 -10.02
N PRO A 433 35.01 15.80 -9.50
CA PRO A 433 33.70 16.14 -8.97
C PRO A 433 33.78 16.96 -7.68
N THR A 434 33.01 18.04 -7.62
CA THR A 434 32.74 18.79 -6.38
C THR A 434 31.43 18.28 -5.79
N LEU A 435 31.46 17.90 -4.52
CA LEU A 435 30.30 17.42 -3.78
C LEU A 435 29.74 18.54 -2.91
N HIS A 436 28.45 18.83 -3.09
CA HIS A 436 27.72 19.71 -2.18
C HIS A 436 26.71 18.87 -1.41
N ALA A 437 26.82 18.85 -0.08
CA ALA A 437 25.90 18.14 0.81
C ALA A 437 25.07 19.15 1.60
N ILE A 438 23.74 19.03 1.54
CA ILE A 438 22.82 19.74 2.44
C ILE A 438 22.29 18.74 3.45
N GLU A 439 22.51 19.03 4.73
CA GLU A 439 22.00 18.27 5.85
C GLU A 439 20.82 19.00 6.49
N GLN A 440 19.74 18.26 6.75
CA GLN A 440 18.60 18.74 7.52
C GLN A 440 18.24 17.70 8.58
N GLU A 441 18.30 18.11 9.84
CA GLU A 441 17.88 17.30 10.98
C GLU A 441 16.47 17.72 11.43
N PHE A 442 15.59 16.74 11.60
CA PHE A 442 14.25 16.94 12.13
C PHE A 442 14.09 16.14 13.41
N HIS A 443 13.73 16.82 14.51
CA HIS A 443 13.29 16.14 15.72
C HIS A 443 11.84 15.72 15.56
N LEU A 444 11.62 14.41 15.47
CA LEU A 444 10.30 13.82 15.44
C LEU A 444 9.72 13.88 16.85
N ARG A 445 8.50 14.40 17.01
CA ARG A 445 7.78 14.24 18.28
C ARG A 445 7.66 12.75 18.55
N GLU A 446 8.11 12.31 19.73
CA GLU A 446 7.80 10.96 20.17
C GLU A 446 6.28 10.80 20.10
N PRO A 447 5.74 9.80 19.39
CA PRO A 447 4.39 9.38 19.69
C PRO A 447 4.37 9.05 21.18
N ALA A 448 3.43 9.63 21.93
CA ALA A 448 3.29 9.41 23.36
C ALA A 448 3.50 7.91 23.62
N SER A 449 4.53 7.58 24.40
CA SER A 449 5.01 6.22 24.58
C SER A 449 3.85 5.29 24.86
N PHE A 450 3.57 4.38 23.93
CA PHE A 450 2.80 3.18 24.23
C PHE A 450 3.67 2.35 25.17
N ASP A 451 3.37 2.39 26.47
CA ASP A 451 3.95 1.48 27.46
C ASP A 451 3.48 0.06 27.13
N VAL A 452 4.32 -0.69 26.41
CA VAL A 452 4.09 -2.12 26.10
C VAL A 452 4.18 -3.01 27.36
N TRP A 453 4.35 -2.42 28.55
CA TRP A 453 4.52 -3.14 29.83
C TRP A 453 3.42 -2.92 30.87
N SER A 454 2.33 -2.17 30.57
CA SER A 454 1.24 -1.94 31.54
C SER A 454 -0.03 -2.79 31.34
N MET A 455 -0.05 -3.74 30.41
CA MET A 455 -1.22 -4.63 30.18
C MET A 455 -1.38 -5.79 31.18
N GLN A 456 -0.64 -5.79 32.29
CA GLN A 456 -0.87 -6.73 33.40
C GLN A 456 -1.32 -5.96 34.64
N HIS A 457 -2.60 -6.12 34.97
CA HIS A 457 -3.30 -5.67 36.18
C HIS A 457 -4.02 -4.31 36.12
N ARG A 458 -5.28 -4.34 35.67
CA ARG A 458 -6.45 -3.94 36.51
C ARG A 458 -7.79 -4.36 35.88
N PRO A 459 -8.81 -4.70 36.70
CA PRO A 459 -10.14 -5.11 36.23
C PRO A 459 -11.18 -3.97 36.22
N GLN A 460 -12.06 -3.99 35.20
CA GLN A 460 -13.44 -3.45 35.12
C GLN A 460 -13.68 -1.91 35.14
N PRO A 461 -14.91 -1.39 34.84
CA PRO A 461 -15.83 -1.67 33.72
C PRO A 461 -16.43 -0.34 33.11
N PHE A 462 -17.06 -0.43 31.93
CA PHE A 462 -17.83 0.63 31.22
C PHE A 462 -17.09 1.91 30.78
N GLY A 463 -16.99 2.08 29.46
CA GLY A 463 -16.54 3.32 28.81
C GLY A 463 -15.85 2.99 27.50
N LEU A 464 -16.57 3.11 26.39
CA LEU A 464 -16.08 2.90 25.03
C LEU A 464 -15.11 4.03 24.66
N ASP A 465 -13.81 3.81 24.85
CA ASP A 465 -12.75 4.54 24.16
C ASP A 465 -11.90 3.54 23.36
N TYR A 466 -11.94 3.70 22.04
CA TYR A 466 -11.38 2.79 21.04
C TYR A 466 -10.25 3.51 20.27
N GLU A 467 -9.00 3.14 20.58
CA GLU A 467 -7.74 3.39 19.85
C GLU A 467 -7.01 2.03 19.80
N GLU A 468 -6.41 1.49 18.73
CA GLU A 468 -6.17 1.81 17.32
C GLU A 468 -6.07 0.48 16.53
N PRO A 469 -6.77 0.35 15.39
CA PRO A 469 -6.31 -0.47 14.24
C PRO A 469 -5.89 0.42 13.04
N SER A 470 -5.72 1.72 13.30
CA SER A 470 -5.55 2.80 12.32
C SER A 470 -4.35 2.59 11.41
N GLN A 471 -3.25 1.99 11.87
CA GLN A 471 -1.98 1.99 11.12
C GLN A 471 -1.91 0.98 9.97
N ALA A 472 -2.50 -0.21 10.09
CA ALA A 472 -2.51 -1.20 9.01
C ALA A 472 -3.48 -0.78 7.88
N VAL A 473 -4.64 -0.24 8.28
CA VAL A 473 -5.62 0.36 7.37
C VAL A 473 -5.09 1.67 6.79
N GLN A 474 -4.36 2.49 7.55
CA GLN A 474 -3.67 3.68 7.03
C GLN A 474 -2.60 3.27 6.04
N ARG A 475 -1.69 2.33 6.30
CA ARG A 475 -0.69 1.92 5.29
C ARG A 475 -1.33 1.36 4.01
N GLY A 476 -2.49 0.70 4.11
CA GLY A 476 -3.28 0.25 2.97
C GLY A 476 -4.02 1.37 2.21
N LEU A 477 -4.45 2.44 2.90
CA LEU A 477 -5.22 3.58 2.35
C LEU A 477 -4.38 4.83 2.05
N THR A 478 -3.18 4.97 2.63
CA THR A 478 -2.25 6.11 2.47
C THR A 478 -1.23 5.89 1.36
N SER A 479 -1.39 4.84 0.54
CA SER A 479 -0.82 4.86 -0.82
C SER A 479 -1.72 5.66 -1.79
N THR A 480 -2.53 6.58 -1.25
CA THR A 480 -3.17 7.63 -2.02
C THR A 480 -2.06 8.54 -2.54
N TRP A 481 -1.78 8.38 -3.83
CA TRP A 481 -0.77 9.12 -4.56
C TRP A 481 -1.22 10.58 -4.71
N ASP A 482 -0.46 11.49 -4.13
CA ASP A 482 -0.36 12.90 -4.58
C ASP A 482 0.67 13.00 -5.72
#